data_AF-A0A7G3FH07-F1
#
_entry.id   AF-A0A7G3FH07-F1
#
_cell.length_a   1.000
_cell.length_b   1.000
_cell.length_c   1.000
_cell.angle_alpha   90.00
_cell.angle_beta   90.00
_cell.angle_gamma   90.00
#
_symmetry.space_group_name_H-M   'P 1'
#
loop_
_entity.id
_entity.type
_entity.pdbx_description
1 polymer ?
#
loop_
_entity_poly.entity_id
_entity_poly.type
_entity_poly.pdbx_seq_one_letter_code
_entity_poly.pdbx_strand_id
1 'polypeptide(L)'
;MKKALSALTLLFLLVISCSAPQKEPEQLETIPEVVQEVDQPRTRVYADMPNYQFQFGSLQLNQHMKDIDLRVFKHYGEFYTDDFTIYRLNRIDYLAESYFIDDINLYFIDSLLVKIQAYLREDKSHEFLNKYGAAKIYINDYHNKKLLETEKVLIKDDGKYRINENLDYYTLRWKRGETDIEYIVNKKADSTKTIAADDIRYFDDKRHRFKLTFQSYDYDNQLAWVKWESYKEARGLVAKPAEEQ
;
A
#
# COMPACT_ATOMS: atom_id res chain seq x y z
N MET A 1 -32.45 65.76 57.76
CA MET A 1 -33.27 64.61 58.23
C MET A 1 -33.82 63.79 57.05
N LYS A 2 -32.96 63.32 56.13
CA LYS A 2 -33.34 62.54 54.93
C LYS A 2 -32.94 61.05 55.02
N LYS A 3 -32.29 60.63 56.11
CA LYS A 3 -31.80 59.26 56.30
C LYS A 3 -32.73 58.38 57.15
N ALA A 4 -33.74 58.96 57.81
CA ALA A 4 -34.72 58.21 58.61
C ALA A 4 -35.94 57.74 57.79
N LEU A 5 -36.24 58.40 56.66
CA LEU A 5 -37.39 58.04 55.81
C LEU A 5 -37.08 56.89 54.84
N SER A 6 -35.81 56.62 54.51
CA SER A 6 -35.44 55.51 53.61
C SER A 6 -35.24 54.16 54.32
N ALA A 7 -35.21 54.15 55.66
CA ALA A 7 -35.12 52.92 56.43
C ALA A 7 -36.51 52.29 56.66
N LEU A 8 -37.58 53.10 56.69
CA LEU A 8 -38.95 52.63 56.93
C LEU A 8 -39.59 52.04 55.66
N THR A 9 -39.22 52.52 54.47
CA THR A 9 -39.69 51.99 53.18
C THR A 9 -39.02 50.68 52.78
N LEU A 10 -37.81 50.39 53.27
CA LEU A 10 -37.15 49.12 53.00
C LEU A 10 -37.71 47.96 53.84
N LEU A 11 -38.26 48.24 55.03
CA LEU A 11 -38.84 47.23 55.92
C LEU A 11 -40.22 46.75 55.44
N PHE A 12 -40.99 47.59 54.74
CA PHE A 12 -42.31 47.23 54.23
C PHE A 12 -42.29 46.37 52.96
N LEU A 13 -41.18 46.38 52.21
CA LEU A 13 -41.02 45.56 50.99
C LEU A 13 -40.58 44.12 51.28
N LEU A 14 -40.10 43.82 52.49
CA LEU A 14 -39.62 42.47 52.85
C LEU A 14 -40.71 41.54 53.42
N VAL A 15 -41.93 42.04 53.69
CA VAL A 15 -43.00 41.25 54.34
C VAL A 15 -44.10 40.79 53.37
N ILE A 16 -44.03 41.16 52.08
CA ILE A 16 -45.01 40.71 51.05
C ILE A 16 -44.41 39.62 50.14
N SER A 17 -43.14 39.22 50.34
CA SER A 17 -42.51 38.13 49.56
C SER A 17 -42.51 36.80 50.32
N CYS A 18 -43.69 36.32 50.72
CA CYS A 18 -43.82 34.94 51.20
C CYS A 18 -45.26 34.41 51.03
N SER A 19 -45.66 34.19 49.78
CA SER A 19 -46.67 33.17 49.47
C SER A 19 -46.00 32.08 48.67
N ALA A 20 -45.95 30.87 49.25
CA ALA A 20 -45.39 29.69 48.60
C ALA A 20 -46.12 29.45 47.27
N PRO A 21 -45.39 29.19 46.16
CA PRO A 21 -46.03 28.87 44.89
C PRO A 21 -46.82 27.57 45.05
N GLN A 22 -48.12 27.64 44.75
CA GLN A 22 -48.98 26.46 44.61
C GLN A 22 -48.36 25.55 43.56
N LYS A 23 -48.15 24.27 43.90
CA LYS A 23 -47.77 23.24 42.94
C LYS A 23 -48.86 23.18 41.86
N GLU A 24 -48.52 23.61 40.65
CA GLU A 24 -49.31 23.27 39.47
C GLU A 24 -49.38 21.74 39.34
N PRO A 25 -50.57 21.18 39.04
CA PRO A 25 -50.68 19.75 38.77
C PRO A 25 -49.84 19.42 37.53
N GLU A 26 -49.00 18.39 37.65
CA GLU A 26 -48.21 17.84 36.54
C GLU A 26 -49.12 17.58 35.33
N GLN A 27 -49.04 18.47 34.34
CA GLN A 27 -49.46 18.13 32.99
C GLN A 27 -48.43 17.14 32.48
N LEU A 28 -48.81 15.87 32.39
CA LEU A 28 -48.08 14.89 31.61
C LEU A 28 -47.96 15.46 30.19
N GLU A 29 -46.78 15.96 29.83
CA GLU A 29 -46.43 16.21 28.44
C GLU A 29 -46.62 14.88 27.71
N THR A 30 -47.67 14.78 26.91
CA THR A 30 -47.76 13.75 25.88
C THR A 30 -46.58 13.96 24.96
N ILE A 31 -45.53 13.17 25.19
CA ILE A 31 -44.40 13.02 24.26
C ILE A 31 -45.04 12.76 22.90
N PRO A 32 -44.79 13.57 21.86
CA PRO A 32 -45.33 13.30 20.54
C PRO A 32 -44.88 11.89 20.17
N GLU A 33 -45.84 11.03 19.83
CA GLU A 33 -45.57 9.68 19.36
C GLU A 33 -44.58 9.82 18.20
N VAL A 34 -43.34 9.38 18.42
CA VAL A 34 -42.31 9.36 17.38
C VAL A 34 -42.93 8.51 16.28
N VAL A 35 -43.32 9.14 15.18
CA VAL A 35 -43.73 8.45 13.96
C VAL A 35 -42.59 7.50 13.68
N GLN A 36 -42.81 6.21 13.94
CA GLN A 36 -41.85 5.19 13.57
C GLN A 36 -41.70 5.34 12.07
N GLU A 37 -40.54 5.86 11.65
CA GLU A 37 -40.18 5.80 10.23
C GLU A 37 -40.34 4.34 9.85
N VAL A 38 -41.31 4.08 8.98
CA VAL A 38 -41.51 2.76 8.38
C VAL A 38 -40.15 2.38 7.85
N ASP A 39 -39.56 1.33 8.44
CA ASP A 39 -38.25 0.80 8.08
C ASP A 39 -38.32 0.46 6.58
N GLN A 40 -37.93 1.44 5.76
CA GLN A 40 -37.91 1.23 4.33
C GLN A 40 -36.93 0.10 4.11
N PRO A 41 -37.24 -0.87 3.23
CA PRO A 41 -36.33 -1.98 2.97
C PRO A 41 -35.00 -1.38 2.51
N ARG A 42 -34.02 -1.34 3.43
CA ARG A 42 -32.67 -0.89 3.11
C ARG A 42 -32.23 -1.73 1.94
N THR A 43 -31.87 -1.09 0.84
CA THR A 43 -31.35 -1.77 -0.34
C THR A 43 -30.17 -2.62 0.12
N ARG A 44 -30.39 -3.92 0.29
CA ARG A 44 -29.32 -4.86 0.57
C ARG A 44 -28.56 -4.99 -0.73
N VAL A 45 -27.49 -4.21 -0.86
CA VAL A 45 -26.49 -4.44 -1.90
C VAL A 45 -25.83 -5.76 -1.52
N TYR A 46 -26.30 -6.85 -2.14
CA TYR A 46 -25.59 -8.11 -2.12
C TYR A 46 -24.31 -7.88 -2.92
N ALA A 47 -23.24 -7.46 -2.26
CA ALA A 47 -21.91 -7.65 -2.79
C ALA A 47 -21.71 -9.16 -2.81
N ASP A 48 -21.65 -9.73 -4.01
CA ASP A 48 -21.29 -11.13 -4.22
C ASP A 48 -19.83 -11.29 -3.76
N MET A 49 -19.64 -11.48 -2.45
CA MET A 49 -18.31 -11.68 -1.89
C MET A 49 -17.78 -12.99 -2.48
N PRO A 50 -16.63 -12.99 -3.17
CA PRO A 50 -16.13 -14.20 -3.76
C PRO A 50 -15.87 -15.23 -2.66
N ASN A 51 -16.40 -16.45 -2.85
CA ASN A 51 -16.21 -17.58 -1.93
C ASN A 51 -14.74 -18.04 -1.80
N TYR A 52 -13.82 -17.40 -2.52
CA TYR A 52 -12.40 -17.67 -2.55
C TYR A 52 -11.62 -16.37 -2.37
N GLN A 53 -10.62 -16.38 -1.49
CA GLN A 53 -9.68 -15.27 -1.29
C GLN A 53 -8.24 -15.81 -1.31
N PHE A 54 -7.42 -15.23 -2.18
CA PHE A 54 -5.99 -15.43 -2.24
C PHE A 54 -5.31 -14.52 -1.21
N GLN A 55 -4.37 -15.07 -0.44
CA GLN A 55 -3.60 -14.33 0.55
C GLN A 55 -2.18 -14.13 0.06
N PHE A 56 -1.71 -12.88 0.00
CA PHE A 56 -0.34 -12.55 -0.35
C PHE A 56 0.68 -13.27 0.55
N GLY A 57 0.37 -13.42 1.84
CA GLY A 57 1.24 -14.12 2.80
C GLY A 57 1.43 -15.62 2.56
N SER A 58 0.66 -16.23 1.65
CA SER A 58 0.80 -17.64 1.28
C SER A 58 1.97 -17.91 0.32
N LEU A 59 2.45 -16.87 -0.37
CA LEU A 59 3.53 -16.99 -1.34
C LEU A 59 4.88 -17.14 -0.65
N GLN A 60 5.69 -18.09 -1.12
CA GLN A 60 7.04 -18.32 -0.62
C GLN A 60 8.02 -18.45 -1.78
N LEU A 61 9.21 -17.86 -1.62
CA LEU A 61 10.29 -18.05 -2.58
C LEU A 61 10.70 -19.53 -2.61
N ASN A 62 11.21 -19.97 -3.76
CA ASN A 62 11.59 -21.34 -4.09
C ASN A 62 10.42 -22.36 -4.03
N GLN A 63 9.18 -21.89 -3.99
CA GLN A 63 8.01 -22.74 -4.12
C GLN A 63 7.79 -23.10 -5.58
N HIS A 64 7.47 -24.37 -5.85
CA HIS A 64 7.19 -24.83 -7.21
C HIS A 64 5.85 -24.29 -7.69
N MET A 65 5.77 -23.92 -8.97
CA MET A 65 4.60 -23.29 -9.61
C MET A 65 3.31 -24.09 -9.40
N LYS A 66 3.39 -25.42 -9.49
CA LYS A 66 2.29 -26.36 -9.23
C LYS A 66 1.68 -26.27 -7.82
N ASP A 67 2.47 -25.81 -6.84
CA ASP A 67 2.07 -25.74 -5.43
C ASP A 67 1.51 -24.34 -5.09
N ILE A 68 1.48 -23.42 -6.05
CA ILE A 68 0.98 -22.05 -5.89
C ILE A 68 -0.40 -21.94 -6.54
N ASP A 69 -1.33 -21.29 -5.85
CA ASP A 69 -2.63 -20.97 -6.43
C ASP A 69 -2.52 -19.79 -7.40
N LEU A 70 -2.41 -20.12 -8.68
CA LEU A 70 -2.29 -19.13 -9.76
C LEU A 70 -3.63 -18.68 -10.34
N ARG A 71 -4.78 -19.07 -9.76
CA ARG A 71 -6.12 -18.77 -10.34
C ARG A 71 -6.42 -17.28 -10.46
N VAL A 72 -5.86 -16.45 -9.58
CA VAL A 72 -6.03 -14.99 -9.59
C VAL A 72 -5.01 -14.28 -10.47
N PHE A 73 -4.04 -15.03 -10.98
CA PHE A 73 -2.97 -14.53 -11.82
C PHE A 73 -3.24 -14.87 -13.29
N LYS A 74 -2.83 -13.98 -14.17
CA LYS A 74 -2.78 -14.20 -15.61
C LYS A 74 -1.34 -14.44 -16.02
N HIS A 75 -1.13 -15.47 -16.83
CA HIS A 75 0.13 -15.71 -17.49
C HIS A 75 0.42 -14.53 -18.45
N TYR A 76 1.51 -13.79 -18.18
CA TYR A 76 1.87 -12.58 -18.93
C TYR A 76 2.85 -12.88 -20.07
N GLY A 77 3.78 -13.80 -19.87
CA GLY A 77 4.70 -14.26 -20.91
C GLY A 77 5.71 -15.30 -20.43
N GLU A 78 6.15 -16.11 -21.38
CA GLU A 78 7.27 -17.04 -21.30
C GLU A 78 8.44 -16.46 -22.12
N PHE A 79 9.65 -16.59 -21.60
CA PHE A 79 10.87 -16.19 -22.32
C PHE A 79 11.86 -17.35 -22.25
N TYR A 80 12.49 -17.66 -23.40
CA TYR A 80 13.44 -18.76 -23.57
C TYR A 80 12.88 -20.11 -23.08
N THR A 81 12.24 -20.85 -23.99
CA THR A 81 11.90 -22.28 -23.80
C THR A 81 11.17 -22.61 -22.49
N ASP A 82 10.20 -21.78 -22.08
CA ASP A 82 9.36 -21.95 -20.89
C ASP A 82 10.11 -21.92 -19.54
N ASP A 83 11.42 -21.68 -19.56
CA ASP A 83 12.28 -21.71 -18.38
C ASP A 83 12.12 -20.44 -17.53
N PHE A 84 11.69 -19.33 -18.12
CA PHE A 84 11.32 -18.11 -17.41
C PHE A 84 9.88 -17.69 -17.68
N THR A 85 9.06 -17.69 -16.64
CA THR A 85 7.62 -17.39 -16.74
C THR A 85 7.23 -16.26 -15.80
N ILE A 86 6.42 -15.32 -16.30
CA ILE A 86 5.88 -14.22 -15.50
C ILE A 86 4.36 -14.35 -15.38
N TYR A 87 3.89 -14.32 -14.14
CA TYR A 87 2.47 -14.23 -13.80
C TYR A 87 2.17 -12.87 -13.16
N ARG A 88 1.08 -12.23 -13.60
CA ARG A 88 0.64 -10.95 -13.08
C ARG A 88 -0.76 -11.06 -12.48
N LEU A 89 -1.01 -10.37 -11.38
CA LEU A 89 -2.32 -10.34 -10.75
C LEU A 89 -3.35 -9.78 -11.75
N ASN A 90 -4.41 -10.55 -11.98
CA ASN A 90 -5.47 -10.18 -12.92
C ASN A 90 -6.80 -9.93 -12.20
N ARG A 91 -7.03 -10.60 -11.06
CA ARG A 91 -8.27 -10.51 -10.28
C ARG A 91 -7.99 -9.93 -8.90
N ILE A 92 -7.83 -8.60 -8.84
CA ILE A 92 -7.59 -7.88 -7.58
C ILE A 92 -8.70 -8.11 -6.55
N ASP A 93 -9.95 -8.29 -6.98
CA ASP A 93 -11.10 -8.52 -6.09
C ASP A 93 -10.99 -9.80 -5.27
N TYR A 94 -10.13 -10.74 -5.68
CA TYR A 94 -9.90 -12.00 -4.99
C TYR A 94 -8.67 -11.93 -4.07
N LEU A 95 -7.93 -10.82 -4.07
CA LEU A 95 -6.81 -10.61 -3.16
C LEU A 95 -7.35 -10.12 -1.81
N ALA A 96 -7.05 -10.84 -0.73
CA ALA A 96 -7.44 -10.46 0.63
C ALA A 96 -6.85 -9.09 1.01
N GLU A 97 -5.63 -8.82 0.54
CA GLU A 97 -4.88 -7.58 0.75
C GLU A 97 -5.16 -6.47 -0.28
N SER A 98 -6.25 -6.58 -1.06
CA SER A 98 -6.62 -5.61 -2.11
C SER A 98 -6.86 -4.17 -1.62
N TYR A 99 -7.07 -3.98 -0.32
CA TYR A 99 -7.21 -2.66 0.28
C TYR A 99 -5.91 -1.84 0.26
N PHE A 100 -4.74 -2.48 0.17
CA PHE A 100 -3.44 -1.79 0.15
C PHE A 100 -2.46 -2.28 -0.91
N ILE A 101 -2.72 -3.44 -1.54
CA ILE A 101 -1.93 -3.94 -2.68
C ILE A 101 -2.71 -3.65 -3.97
N ASP A 102 -2.04 -3.02 -4.93
CA ASP A 102 -2.59 -2.74 -6.26
C ASP A 102 -2.31 -3.84 -7.28
N ASP A 103 -1.13 -4.47 -7.22
CA ASP A 103 -0.72 -5.45 -8.21
C ASP A 103 0.40 -6.35 -7.65
N ILE A 104 0.51 -7.56 -8.19
CA ILE A 104 1.52 -8.55 -7.82
C ILE A 104 2.05 -9.21 -9.09
N ASN A 105 3.38 -9.16 -9.28
CA ASN A 105 4.09 -9.94 -10.29
C ASN A 105 4.86 -11.09 -9.62
N LEU A 106 4.71 -12.28 -10.17
CA LEU A 106 5.43 -13.48 -9.79
C LEU A 106 6.35 -13.87 -10.94
N TYR A 107 7.61 -14.15 -10.61
CA TYR A 107 8.65 -14.52 -11.55
C TYR A 107 9.12 -15.93 -11.23
N PHE A 108 9.03 -16.81 -12.21
CA PHE A 108 9.43 -18.20 -12.12
C PHE A 108 10.65 -18.46 -12.99
N ILE A 109 11.62 -19.22 -12.46
CA ILE A 109 12.72 -19.82 -13.22
C ILE A 109 12.67 -21.33 -12.98
N ASP A 110 12.68 -22.15 -14.02
CA ASP A 110 12.57 -23.61 -13.95
C ASP A 110 11.36 -24.05 -13.09
N SER A 111 10.22 -23.37 -13.24
CA SER A 111 9.02 -23.53 -12.42
C SER A 111 9.15 -23.20 -10.93
N LEU A 112 10.26 -22.63 -10.46
CA LEU A 112 10.44 -22.18 -9.07
C LEU A 112 10.17 -20.68 -8.93
N LEU A 113 9.40 -20.28 -7.92
CA LEU A 113 9.13 -18.87 -7.62
C LEU A 113 10.38 -18.19 -7.06
N VAL A 114 11.11 -17.46 -7.88
CA VAL A 114 12.39 -16.85 -7.51
C VAL A 114 12.26 -15.38 -7.13
N LYS A 115 11.18 -14.72 -7.56
CA LYS A 115 10.92 -13.32 -7.22
C LYS A 115 9.44 -12.99 -7.16
N ILE A 116 9.08 -12.20 -6.15
CA ILE A 116 7.73 -11.67 -5.92
C ILE A 116 7.85 -10.15 -5.88
N GLN A 117 7.07 -9.45 -6.69
CA GLN A 117 6.95 -8.00 -6.64
C GLN A 117 5.51 -7.60 -6.33
N ALA A 118 5.31 -6.84 -5.27
CA ALA A 118 4.01 -6.26 -4.92
C ALA A 118 4.08 -4.74 -5.03
N TYR A 119 3.05 -4.16 -5.66
CA TYR A 119 2.86 -2.72 -5.76
C TYR A 119 1.82 -2.29 -4.73
N LEU A 120 2.16 -1.34 -3.87
CA LEU A 120 1.32 -0.89 -2.76
C LEU A 120 0.72 0.47 -3.06
N ARG A 121 -0.44 0.74 -2.46
CA ARG A 121 -1.17 2.02 -2.55
C ARG A 121 -0.59 3.11 -1.66
N GLU A 122 0.03 2.71 -0.57
CA GLU A 122 0.46 3.60 0.51
C GLU A 122 1.88 3.27 0.96
N ASP A 123 2.56 4.25 1.56
CA ASP A 123 3.87 4.03 2.14
C ASP A 123 3.80 3.17 3.41
N LYS A 124 4.36 1.96 3.33
CA LYS A 124 4.51 1.02 4.45
C LYS A 124 5.95 0.93 4.96
N SER A 125 6.81 1.91 4.67
CA SER A 125 8.22 1.95 5.11
C SER A 125 8.39 1.67 6.60
N HIS A 126 7.59 2.33 7.45
CA HIS A 126 7.63 2.13 8.89
C HIS A 126 7.20 0.72 9.32
N GLU A 127 6.14 0.19 8.69
CA GLU A 127 5.67 -1.17 8.97
C GLU A 127 6.76 -2.21 8.63
N PHE A 128 7.42 -2.07 7.48
CA PHE A 128 8.49 -2.97 7.07
C PHE A 128 9.76 -2.83 7.90
N LEU A 129 10.11 -1.62 8.34
CA LEU A 129 11.19 -1.43 9.31
C LEU A 129 10.89 -2.13 10.64
N ASN A 130 9.64 -2.06 11.12
CA ASN A 130 9.24 -2.76 12.34
C ASN A 130 9.24 -4.29 12.15
N LYS A 131 8.82 -4.78 10.98
CA LYS A 131 8.72 -6.21 10.68
C LYS A 131 10.08 -6.88 10.39
N TYR A 132 10.92 -6.23 9.59
CA TYR A 132 12.20 -6.80 9.12
C TYR A 132 13.42 -6.24 9.86
N GLY A 133 13.24 -5.21 10.68
CA GLY A 133 14.30 -4.59 11.47
C GLY A 133 15.17 -3.64 10.65
N ALA A 134 16.46 -3.59 10.98
CA ALA A 134 17.39 -2.63 10.40
C ALA A 134 17.58 -2.84 8.89
N ALA A 135 17.26 -1.81 8.11
CA ALA A 135 17.46 -1.77 6.66
C ALA A 135 18.71 -0.97 6.29
N LYS A 136 19.32 -1.30 5.16
CA LYS A 136 20.21 -0.37 4.46
C LYS A 136 19.36 0.60 3.64
N ILE A 137 19.58 1.89 3.81
CA ILE A 137 18.86 2.95 3.07
C ILE A 137 19.74 3.43 1.92
N TYR A 138 19.22 3.33 0.69
CA TYR A 138 19.87 3.79 -0.53
C TYR A 138 19.13 4.99 -1.09
N ILE A 139 19.88 6.04 -1.41
CA ILE A 139 19.36 7.31 -1.92
C ILE A 139 20.20 7.68 -3.13
N ASN A 140 19.64 7.45 -4.32
CA ASN A 140 20.35 7.64 -5.58
C ASN A 140 19.97 8.95 -6.29
N ASP A 141 18.84 9.52 -5.90
CA ASP A 141 18.28 10.72 -6.50
C ASP A 141 19.01 12.00 -6.09
N TYR A 142 19.18 12.91 -7.06
CA TYR A 142 19.90 14.17 -6.85
C TYR A 142 19.20 15.10 -5.85
N HIS A 143 17.87 15.22 -5.91
CA HIS A 143 17.11 16.07 -4.99
C HIS A 143 17.30 15.62 -3.54
N ASN A 144 17.14 14.32 -3.27
CA ASN A 144 17.33 13.79 -1.92
C ASN A 144 18.79 13.82 -1.46
N LYS A 145 19.76 13.59 -2.35
CA LYS A 145 21.19 13.76 -2.01
C LYS A 145 21.49 15.19 -1.54
N LYS A 146 20.96 16.19 -2.25
CA LYS A 146 21.13 17.61 -1.88
C LYS A 146 20.43 17.92 -0.55
N LEU A 147 19.24 17.39 -0.31
CA LEU A 147 18.53 17.55 0.95
C LEU A 147 19.33 17.00 2.14
N LEU A 148 20.06 15.90 1.95
CA LEU A 148 20.90 15.29 2.98
C LEU A 148 22.21 16.02 3.28
N GLU A 149 22.57 17.05 2.50
CA GLU A 149 23.65 17.96 2.87
C GLU A 149 23.25 18.83 4.07
N THR A 150 21.96 19.13 4.22
CA THR A 150 21.41 19.98 5.28
C THR A 150 20.62 19.20 6.33
N GLU A 151 19.97 18.11 5.93
CA GLU A 151 19.08 17.33 6.79
C GLU A 151 19.62 15.92 7.03
N LYS A 152 19.08 15.24 8.05
CA LYS A 152 19.44 13.85 8.36
C LYS A 152 18.44 12.88 7.71
N VAL A 153 18.92 11.69 7.37
CA VAL A 153 18.07 10.59 6.87
C VAL A 153 17.04 10.17 7.93
N LEU A 154 17.48 10.10 9.19
CA LEU A 154 16.65 9.77 10.34
C LEU A 154 16.45 11.00 11.19
N ILE A 155 15.19 11.34 11.44
CA ILE A 155 14.76 12.40 12.36
C ILE A 155 14.18 11.76 13.61
N LYS A 156 14.38 12.41 14.75
CA LYS A 156 13.76 11.99 16.01
C LYS A 156 12.44 12.73 16.15
N ASP A 157 11.34 11.98 16.07
CA ASP A 157 9.98 12.47 16.17
C ASP A 157 9.23 11.63 17.22
N ASP A 158 8.59 12.31 18.16
CA ASP A 158 7.92 11.68 19.32
C ASP A 158 8.77 10.61 20.04
N GLY A 159 10.06 10.92 20.25
CA GLY A 159 11.01 10.01 20.90
C GLY A 159 11.46 8.80 20.06
N LYS A 160 10.88 8.58 18.87
CA LYS A 160 11.23 7.48 17.96
C LYS A 160 12.04 8.00 16.77
N TYR A 161 12.90 7.15 16.21
CA TYR A 161 13.57 7.46 14.95
C TYR A 161 12.63 7.15 13.80
N ARG A 162 12.37 8.14 12.95
CA ARG A 162 11.58 8.01 11.73
C ARG A 162 12.42 8.44 10.53
N ILE A 163 12.14 7.85 9.38
CA ILE A 163 12.72 8.33 8.11
C ILE A 163 12.19 9.75 7.91
N ASN A 164 13.07 10.66 7.50
CA ASN A 164 12.72 12.03 7.19
C ASN A 164 11.61 12.07 6.13
N GLU A 165 10.48 12.70 6.47
CA GLU A 165 9.29 12.74 5.62
C GLU A 165 9.52 13.52 4.32
N ASN A 166 10.49 14.43 4.31
CA ASN A 166 10.92 15.19 3.14
C ASN A 166 11.63 14.32 2.09
N LEU A 167 12.09 13.12 2.46
CA LEU A 167 12.62 12.17 1.49
C LEU A 167 11.47 11.60 0.66
N ASP A 168 11.54 11.86 -0.64
CA ASP A 168 10.51 11.48 -1.60
C ASP A 168 10.91 10.28 -2.47
N TYR A 169 12.18 9.88 -2.49
CA TYR A 169 12.66 8.77 -3.27
C TYR A 169 13.85 8.08 -2.62
N TYR A 170 13.61 6.88 -2.10
CA TYR A 170 14.63 6.06 -1.45
C TYR A 170 14.30 4.57 -1.54
N THR A 171 15.30 3.75 -1.28
CA THR A 171 15.17 2.29 -1.28
C THR A 171 15.66 1.72 0.04
N LEU A 172 14.84 0.88 0.67
CA LEU A 172 15.20 0.09 1.84
C LEU A 172 15.57 -1.31 1.39
N ARG A 173 16.71 -1.84 1.86
CA ARG A 173 17.15 -3.21 1.58
C ARG A 173 17.43 -3.98 2.86
N TRP A 174 16.89 -5.19 2.94
CA TRP A 174 17.21 -6.18 3.96
C TRP A 174 17.77 -7.42 3.28
N LYS A 175 18.74 -8.06 3.94
CA LYS A 175 19.27 -9.36 3.54
C LYS A 175 19.00 -10.35 4.67
N ARG A 176 18.26 -11.43 4.39
CA ARG A 176 17.89 -12.45 5.37
C ARG A 176 18.12 -13.83 4.79
N GLY A 177 19.20 -14.48 5.23
CA GLY A 177 19.59 -15.77 4.69
C GLY A 177 19.80 -15.68 3.17
N GLU A 178 19.01 -16.44 2.43
CA GLU A 178 19.01 -16.50 0.96
C GLU A 178 17.93 -15.61 0.31
N THR A 179 17.29 -14.74 1.08
CA THR A 179 16.30 -13.79 0.57
C THR A 179 16.81 -12.36 0.69
N ASP A 180 16.77 -11.65 -0.42
CA ASP A 180 16.88 -10.19 -0.43
C ASP A 180 15.48 -9.58 -0.49
N ILE A 181 15.27 -8.56 0.35
CA ILE A 181 14.02 -7.81 0.42
C ILE A 181 14.35 -6.38 0.05
N GLU A 182 13.66 -5.84 -0.95
CA GLU A 182 13.80 -4.47 -1.40
C GLU A 182 12.45 -3.77 -1.30
N TYR A 183 12.42 -2.58 -0.70
CA TYR A 183 11.25 -1.72 -0.68
C TYR A 183 11.60 -0.34 -1.23
N ILE A 184 10.98 0.03 -2.34
CA ILE A 184 11.17 1.32 -3.00
C ILE A 184 10.01 2.24 -2.63
N VAL A 185 10.35 3.43 -2.14
CA VAL A 185 9.41 4.53 -1.90
C VAL A 185 9.69 5.61 -2.92
N ASN A 186 8.73 5.89 -3.80
CA ASN A 186 8.79 7.00 -4.73
C ASN A 186 7.49 7.83 -4.65
N LYS A 187 7.56 8.97 -3.97
CA LYS A 187 6.48 9.95 -3.82
C LYS A 187 6.49 11.02 -4.92
N LYS A 188 7.41 10.94 -5.89
CA LYS A 188 7.43 11.89 -7.00
C LYS A 188 6.29 11.55 -7.95
N ALA A 189 5.54 12.55 -8.38
CA ALA A 189 4.70 12.42 -9.56
C ALA A 189 5.62 12.23 -10.77
N ASP A 190 5.47 11.13 -11.50
CA ASP A 190 6.28 10.83 -12.69
C ASP A 190 6.06 11.92 -13.75
N SER A 191 6.90 12.94 -13.74
CA SER A 191 6.93 14.01 -14.75
C SER A 191 7.85 13.67 -15.92
N THR A 192 8.62 12.58 -15.79
CA THR A 192 9.56 12.09 -16.79
C THR A 192 9.01 10.83 -17.45
N LYS A 193 8.48 10.97 -18.67
CA LYS A 193 8.11 9.89 -19.62
C LYS A 193 9.32 9.05 -20.09
N THR A 194 10.32 8.85 -19.26
CA THR A 194 11.62 8.30 -19.66
C THR A 194 12.20 7.38 -18.58
N ILE A 195 11.43 6.35 -18.24
CA ILE A 195 11.99 5.05 -17.86
C ILE A 195 11.26 4.02 -18.72
N ALA A 196 12.05 3.17 -19.38
CA ALA A 196 11.71 2.23 -20.44
C ALA A 196 10.23 1.77 -20.53
N ALA A 197 9.70 1.88 -21.74
CA ALA A 197 8.43 1.32 -22.16
C ALA A 197 8.28 -0.17 -21.80
N ASP A 198 7.02 -0.53 -21.53
CA ASP A 198 6.40 -1.87 -21.57
C ASP A 198 6.19 -2.69 -20.29
N ASP A 199 6.73 -2.34 -19.12
CA ASP A 199 6.46 -3.13 -17.90
C ASP A 199 5.13 -2.76 -17.18
N ILE A 200 4.51 -1.64 -17.54
CA ILE A 200 3.36 -1.10 -16.79
C ILE A 200 2.36 -0.42 -17.75
N ARG A 201 1.58 -1.20 -18.51
CA ARG A 201 0.31 -0.70 -19.05
C ARG A 201 -0.79 -0.95 -18.00
N TYR A 202 -1.56 0.11 -17.71
CA TYR A 202 -2.65 0.25 -16.72
C TYR A 202 -2.31 0.75 -15.31
N PHE A 203 -1.27 1.55 -15.13
CA PHE A 203 -1.26 2.49 -14.02
C PHE A 203 -1.35 3.90 -14.59
N ASP A 204 -2.45 4.59 -14.30
CA ASP A 204 -2.57 6.03 -14.54
C ASP A 204 -1.38 6.74 -13.88
N ASP A 205 -0.58 7.39 -14.72
CA ASP A 205 0.85 7.72 -14.56
C ASP A 205 1.09 8.91 -13.61
N LYS A 206 0.32 8.98 -12.51
CA LYS A 206 0.35 10.06 -11.52
C LYS A 206 0.47 9.56 -10.07
N ARG A 207 0.60 8.26 -9.85
CA ARG A 207 0.59 7.69 -8.50
C ARG A 207 2.00 7.53 -7.93
N HIS A 208 2.14 7.81 -6.64
CA HIS A 208 3.29 7.40 -5.86
C HIS A 208 3.53 5.90 -6.07
N ARG A 209 4.79 5.51 -6.34
CA ARG A 209 5.17 4.12 -6.56
C ARG A 209 5.80 3.56 -5.28
N PHE A 210 5.07 2.67 -4.62
CA PHE A 210 5.56 1.89 -3.49
C PHE A 210 5.71 0.44 -3.93
N LYS A 211 6.94 -0.06 -3.99
CA LYS A 211 7.22 -1.41 -4.53
C LYS A 211 7.96 -2.25 -3.51
N LEU A 212 7.36 -3.36 -3.10
CA LEU A 212 7.99 -4.38 -2.27
C LEU A 212 8.44 -5.55 -3.15
N THR A 213 9.68 -5.95 -3.04
CA THR A 213 10.28 -7.07 -3.79
C THR A 213 10.89 -8.06 -2.81
N PHE A 214 10.54 -9.33 -2.96
CA PHE A 214 11.25 -10.46 -2.36
C PHE A 214 11.95 -11.19 -3.50
N GLN A 215 13.23 -11.47 -3.36
CA GLN A 215 14.01 -12.18 -4.37
C GLN A 215 14.96 -13.19 -3.71
N SER A 216 15.21 -14.31 -4.38
CA SER A 216 16.29 -15.20 -4.00
C SER A 216 17.64 -14.51 -4.22
N TYR A 217 18.61 -14.78 -3.35
CA TYR A 217 19.92 -14.11 -3.31
C TYR A 217 20.69 -14.22 -4.64
N ASP A 218 20.48 -15.28 -5.39
CA ASP A 218 21.19 -15.57 -6.64
C ASP A 218 20.34 -15.32 -7.90
N TYR A 219 19.17 -14.67 -7.76
CA TYR A 219 18.23 -14.43 -8.86
C TYR A 219 18.86 -13.73 -10.07
N ASP A 220 19.66 -12.67 -9.83
CA ASP A 220 20.28 -11.90 -10.93
C ASP A 220 21.32 -12.74 -11.69
N ASN A 221 22.03 -13.63 -11.00
CA ASN A 221 22.91 -14.57 -11.65
C ASN A 221 22.09 -15.64 -12.37
N GLN A 222 21.04 -16.21 -11.79
CA GLN A 222 20.16 -17.15 -12.48
C GLN A 222 19.61 -16.57 -13.80
N LEU A 223 19.20 -15.29 -13.80
CA LEU A 223 18.85 -14.57 -15.03
C LEU A 223 20.02 -14.43 -16.02
N ALA A 224 21.22 -14.14 -15.53
CA ALA A 224 22.42 -14.04 -16.38
C ALA A 224 22.78 -15.38 -17.03
N TRP A 225 22.60 -16.49 -16.31
CA TRP A 225 22.74 -17.85 -16.83
C TRP A 225 21.67 -18.14 -17.89
N VAL A 226 20.39 -17.81 -17.61
CA VAL A 226 19.29 -17.92 -18.60
C VAL A 226 19.56 -17.06 -19.85
N LYS A 227 20.11 -15.85 -19.70
CA LYS A 227 20.47 -14.98 -20.82
C LYS A 227 21.67 -15.50 -21.63
N TRP A 228 22.51 -16.37 -21.07
CA TRP A 228 23.70 -16.93 -21.71
C TRP A 228 23.47 -18.28 -22.40
N GLU A 229 22.42 -19.02 -22.05
CA GLU A 229 22.09 -20.31 -22.68
C GLU A 229 21.21 -20.19 -23.94
N SER A 230 20.93 -18.97 -24.41
CA SER A 230 20.27 -18.77 -25.70
C SER A 230 21.18 -19.21 -26.85
N TYR A 231 21.06 -20.46 -27.24
CA TYR A 231 21.68 -20.98 -28.45
C TYR A 231 21.18 -20.12 -29.62
N LYS A 232 22.12 -19.43 -30.27
CA LYS A 232 21.96 -19.08 -31.68
C LYS A 232 21.75 -20.39 -32.44
N GLU A 233 20.50 -20.80 -32.63
CA GLU A 233 20.17 -21.52 -33.84
C GLU A 233 20.40 -20.54 -34.99
N ALA A 234 21.62 -20.59 -35.54
CA ALA A 234 21.95 -19.95 -36.79
C ALA A 234 21.06 -20.56 -37.86
N ARG A 235 19.88 -19.97 -38.07
CA ARG A 235 19.04 -20.26 -39.24
C ARG A 235 19.82 -19.83 -40.49
N GLY A 236 20.48 -20.80 -41.11
CA GLY A 236 20.47 -20.97 -42.56
C GLY A 236 21.23 -19.94 -43.40
N LEU A 237 22.51 -19.70 -43.12
CA LEU A 237 23.45 -19.26 -44.16
C LEU A 237 24.54 -20.31 -44.32
N VAL A 238 24.29 -21.27 -45.22
CA VAL A 238 25.34 -22.10 -45.79
C VAL A 238 26.19 -21.18 -46.65
N ALA A 239 27.39 -20.83 -46.17
CA ALA A 239 28.39 -20.20 -47.01
C ALA A 239 28.76 -21.22 -48.10
N LYS A 240 28.35 -20.96 -49.35
CA LYS A 240 28.92 -21.68 -50.49
C LYS A 240 30.39 -21.24 -50.61
N PRO A 241 31.34 -22.17 -50.79
CA PRO A 241 32.70 -21.79 -51.10
C PRO A 241 32.70 -20.95 -52.39
N ALA A 242 33.54 -19.91 -52.41
CA ALA A 242 33.74 -19.12 -53.62
C ALA A 242 34.26 -20.06 -54.72
N GLU A 243 33.54 -20.14 -55.84
CA GLU A 243 34.03 -20.83 -57.03
C GLU A 243 35.26 -20.06 -57.54
N GLU A 244 36.39 -20.75 -57.62
CA GLU A 244 37.55 -20.26 -58.35
C GLU A 244 37.26 -20.35 -59.85
N GLN A 245 36.96 -19.21 -60.48
CA GLN A 245 37.46 -18.78 -61.81
C GLN A 245 36.85 -17.45 -62.26
#